data_AF-A0AAE7M231-F1
#
_entry.id   AF-A0AAE7M231-F1
#
_cell.length_a   1.000
_cell.length_b   1.000
_cell.length_c   1.000
_cell.angle_alpha   90.00
_cell.angle_beta   90.00
_cell.angle_gamma   90.00
#
_symmetry.space_group_name_H-M   'P 1'
#
loop_
_entity.id
_entity.type
_entity.pdbx_description
1 polymer ?
#
loop_
_entity_poly.entity_id
_entity_poly.type
_entity_poly.pdbx_seq_one_letter_code
_entity_poly.pdbx_strand_id
1 'polypeptide(L)'
;MPVPVAVDLPVQSPVVFEAPLPLDSSQLATPMVLEGTVDTFDPVARAASLASSMSRQWCGSYRSFTGGAVQPVQVTLASVQPMGQMVVLRGDMRIGETSTPVQGNLNAKSDQLDLLPLADPLTAGLEPGGSFLGLQGATLAGWVAPRMTYPGGRLNLAAECGSSEALPIRGLW
;
A
#
# COMPACT_ATOMS: atom_id res chain seq x y z
N MET A 1 -24.12 -18.63 -55.24
CA MET A 1 -24.14 -18.39 -53.79
C MET A 1 -25.33 -17.48 -53.49
N PRO A 2 -26.23 -17.83 -52.56
CA PRO A 2 -27.42 -17.03 -52.28
C PRO A 2 -27.07 -15.82 -51.42
N VAL A 3 -27.71 -14.68 -51.71
CA VAL A 3 -27.60 -13.43 -50.94
C VAL A 3 -28.57 -13.51 -49.76
N PRO A 4 -28.17 -13.19 -48.52
CA PRO A 4 -29.12 -13.16 -47.41
C PRO A 4 -30.08 -11.96 -47.55
N VAL A 5 -31.36 -12.21 -47.30
CA VAL A 5 -32.43 -11.21 -47.28
C VAL A 5 -32.27 -10.35 -46.03
N ALA A 6 -32.22 -9.03 -46.21
CA ALA A 6 -32.29 -8.08 -45.11
C ALA A 6 -33.70 -8.07 -44.52
N VAL A 7 -33.83 -8.33 -43.22
CA VAL A 7 -35.09 -8.20 -42.49
C VAL A 7 -35.14 -6.79 -41.91
N ASP A 8 -36.03 -5.94 -42.44
CA ASP A 8 -36.33 -4.65 -41.84
C ASP A 8 -37.09 -4.86 -40.52
N LEU A 9 -36.47 -4.48 -39.40
CA LEU A 9 -37.12 -4.45 -38.09
C LEU A 9 -37.90 -3.14 -37.95
N PRO A 10 -39.19 -3.16 -37.58
CA PRO A 10 -39.96 -1.94 -37.42
C PRO A 10 -39.40 -1.07 -36.28
N VAL A 11 -39.15 0.19 -36.63
CA VAL A 11 -38.70 1.27 -35.78
C VAL A 11 -39.87 1.76 -34.91
N GLN A 12 -39.63 1.83 -33.58
CA GLN A 12 -40.34 2.61 -32.56
C GLN A 12 -41.76 2.15 -32.16
N SER A 13 -41.85 1.46 -31.03
CA SER A 13 -43.04 1.52 -30.16
C SER A 13 -42.78 2.54 -29.04
N PRO A 14 -43.65 3.52 -28.78
CA PRO A 14 -43.49 4.43 -27.66
C PRO A 14 -43.69 3.67 -26.34
N VAL A 15 -42.67 3.69 -25.48
CA VAL A 15 -42.79 3.22 -24.10
C VAL A 15 -43.58 4.27 -23.32
N VAL A 16 -44.73 3.88 -22.75
CA VAL A 16 -45.48 4.74 -21.84
C VAL A 16 -44.68 4.84 -20.54
N PHE A 17 -44.21 6.04 -20.20
CA PHE A 17 -43.66 6.30 -18.88
C PHE A 17 -44.81 6.44 -17.89
N GLU A 18 -44.94 5.46 -17.01
CA GLU A 18 -45.82 5.54 -15.85
C GLU A 18 -45.21 6.50 -14.83
N ALA A 19 -46.01 7.45 -14.33
CA ALA A 19 -45.52 8.41 -13.34
C ALA A 19 -45.13 7.67 -12.04
N PRO A 20 -43.96 7.94 -11.44
CA PRO A 20 -43.62 7.34 -10.16
C PRO A 20 -44.67 7.76 -9.12
N LEU A 21 -45.16 6.77 -8.36
CA LEU A 21 -46.06 7.02 -7.24
C LEU A 21 -45.45 8.04 -6.28
N PRO A 22 -46.25 8.96 -5.70
CA PRO A 22 -45.73 9.90 -4.73
C PRO A 22 -45.10 9.13 -3.56
N LEU A 23 -43.78 9.23 -3.44
CA LEU A 23 -43.05 8.70 -2.29
C LEU A 23 -43.55 9.48 -1.07
N ASP A 24 -44.25 8.78 -0.18
CA ASP A 24 -44.68 9.32 1.10
C ASP A 24 -43.44 9.66 1.93
N SER A 25 -43.09 10.94 1.96
CA SER A 25 -41.95 11.48 2.72
C SER A 25 -42.13 11.36 4.24
N SER A 26 -43.30 10.91 4.69
CA SER A 26 -43.59 10.58 6.10
C SER A 26 -42.89 9.32 6.59
N GLN A 27 -42.38 8.46 5.70
CA GLN A 27 -41.48 7.36 6.09
C GLN A 27 -40.07 7.89 6.30
N LEU A 28 -39.95 8.89 7.18
CA LEU A 28 -38.70 9.29 7.79
C LEU A 28 -38.04 8.03 8.34
N ALA A 29 -36.87 7.72 7.78
CA ALA A 29 -36.04 6.59 8.15
C ALA A 29 -35.94 6.50 9.68
N THR A 30 -36.68 5.57 10.27
CA THR A 30 -36.50 5.21 11.67
C THR A 30 -35.05 4.77 11.78
N PRO A 31 -34.20 5.45 12.57
CA PRO A 31 -32.82 5.03 12.70
C PRO A 31 -32.84 3.60 13.22
N MET A 32 -32.38 2.66 12.39
CA MET A 32 -32.19 1.30 12.82
C MET A 32 -31.10 1.33 13.89
N VAL A 33 -31.50 1.15 15.15
CA VAL A 33 -30.55 0.85 16.23
C VAL A 33 -30.01 -0.53 15.92
N LEU A 34 -28.83 -0.58 15.34
CA LEU A 34 -28.12 -1.83 15.14
C LEU A 34 -27.66 -2.30 16.52
N GLU A 35 -28.34 -3.29 17.09
CA GLU A 35 -27.88 -3.92 18.32
C GLU A 35 -26.56 -4.65 18.04
N GLY A 36 -25.48 -4.07 18.53
CA GLY A 36 -24.13 -4.61 18.41
C GLY A 36 -23.21 -3.90 19.38
N THR A 37 -22.35 -4.66 20.04
CA THR A 37 -21.20 -4.09 20.75
C THR A 37 -20.29 -3.43 19.73
N VAL A 38 -20.15 -2.10 19.78
CA VAL A 38 -19.10 -1.41 19.02
C VAL A 38 -17.79 -1.88 19.60
N ASP A 39 -17.04 -2.67 18.83
CA ASP A 39 -15.70 -3.09 19.22
C ASP A 39 -14.84 -1.84 19.36
N THR A 40 -14.52 -1.46 20.60
CA THR A 40 -13.75 -0.25 20.88
C THR A 40 -12.31 -0.51 20.52
N PHE A 41 -11.94 -0.11 19.31
CA PHE A 41 -10.57 -0.21 18.86
C PHE A 41 -9.64 0.65 19.73
N ASP A 42 -8.72 0.01 20.44
CA ASP A 42 -7.67 0.67 21.22
C ASP A 42 -6.39 0.81 20.37
N PRO A 43 -6.12 1.98 19.78
CA PRO A 43 -4.94 2.19 18.95
C PRO A 43 -3.63 2.13 19.74
N VAL A 44 -3.65 2.40 21.05
CA VAL A 44 -2.44 2.42 21.88
C VAL A 44 -2.02 0.99 22.22
N ALA A 45 -2.98 0.14 22.63
CA ALA A 45 -2.73 -1.29 22.81
C ALA A 45 -2.26 -1.95 21.51
N ARG A 46 -2.86 -1.57 20.37
CA ARG A 46 -2.41 -2.07 19.06
C ARG A 46 -0.99 -1.62 18.73
N ALA A 47 -0.61 -0.37 18.98
CA ALA A 47 0.75 0.11 18.75
C ALA A 47 1.79 -0.71 19.56
N ALA A 48 1.48 -1.00 20.83
CA ALA A 48 2.33 -1.86 21.66
C ALA A 48 2.45 -3.28 21.10
N SER A 49 1.33 -3.88 20.69
CA SER A 49 1.29 -5.20 20.05
C SER A 49 2.12 -5.23 18.76
N LEU A 50 1.93 -4.24 17.87
CA LEU A 50 2.71 -4.08 16.64
C LEU A 50 4.21 -3.95 16.94
N ALA A 51 4.60 -3.10 17.90
CA ALA A 51 6.00 -2.92 18.24
C ALA A 51 6.68 -4.20 18.76
N SER A 52 5.92 -5.06 19.44
CA SER A 52 6.41 -6.35 19.96
C SER A 52 6.49 -7.45 18.89
N SER A 53 5.59 -7.45 17.92
CA SER A 53 5.41 -8.54 16.93
C SER A 53 5.98 -8.24 15.55
N MET A 54 6.27 -6.97 15.23
CA MET A 54 6.79 -6.55 13.94
C MET A 54 8.17 -7.16 13.64
N SER A 55 8.33 -7.67 12.41
CA SER A 55 9.62 -8.16 11.93
C SER A 55 10.67 -7.06 11.94
N ARG A 56 11.89 -7.43 12.33
CA ARG A 56 13.05 -6.53 12.32
C ARG A 56 13.74 -6.47 10.96
N GLN A 57 13.42 -7.39 10.06
CA GLN A 57 14.02 -7.47 8.74
C GLN A 57 12.93 -7.53 7.69
N TRP A 58 13.07 -6.69 6.68
CA TRP A 58 12.13 -6.62 5.56
C TRP A 58 12.92 -6.65 4.27
N CYS A 59 12.45 -7.42 3.30
CA CYS A 59 13.09 -7.53 2.00
C CYS A 59 12.10 -7.31 0.87
N GLY A 60 12.60 -6.83 -0.25
CA GLY A 60 11.80 -6.70 -1.44
C GLY A 60 12.50 -5.90 -2.51
N SER A 61 11.78 -4.97 -3.13
CA SER A 61 12.29 -4.27 -4.31
C SER A 61 11.77 -2.85 -4.44
N TYR A 62 12.59 -2.02 -5.08
CA TYR A 62 12.26 -0.66 -5.47
C TYR A 62 12.35 -0.50 -6.98
N ARG A 63 11.38 0.20 -7.54
CA ARG A 63 11.37 0.60 -8.95
C ARG A 63 10.97 2.06 -9.07
N SER A 64 11.87 2.88 -9.61
CA SER A 64 11.55 4.26 -9.99
C SER A 64 10.55 4.30 -11.15
N PHE A 65 9.69 5.32 -11.16
CA PHE A 65 8.78 5.59 -12.27
C PHE A 65 9.44 6.38 -13.41
N THR A 66 10.62 6.96 -13.21
CA THR A 66 11.40 7.59 -14.30
C THR A 66 12.13 6.58 -15.18
N GLY A 67 12.06 5.29 -14.85
CA GLY A 67 12.77 4.21 -15.54
C GLY A 67 13.94 3.65 -14.72
N GLY A 68 14.62 2.65 -15.29
CA GLY A 68 15.73 1.95 -14.64
C GLY A 68 15.39 0.50 -14.23
N ALA A 69 16.43 -0.22 -13.80
CA ALA A 69 16.30 -1.59 -13.32
C ALA A 69 15.66 -1.63 -11.93
N VAL A 70 14.93 -2.71 -11.65
CA VAL A 70 14.40 -3.00 -10.31
C VAL A 70 15.58 -3.23 -9.36
N GLN A 71 15.62 -2.48 -8.26
CA GLN A 71 16.67 -2.57 -7.26
C GLN A 71 16.21 -3.46 -6.09
N PRO A 72 17.05 -4.38 -5.60
CA PRO A 72 16.73 -5.12 -4.38
C PRO A 72 16.76 -4.16 -3.18
N VAL A 73 15.82 -4.33 -2.26
CA VAL A 73 15.75 -3.54 -1.03
C VAL A 73 15.76 -4.44 0.19
N GLN A 74 16.51 -4.03 1.19
CA GLN A 74 16.52 -4.64 2.51
C GLN A 74 16.44 -3.56 3.58
N VAL A 75 15.52 -3.69 4.53
CA VAL A 75 15.39 -2.81 5.69
C VAL A 75 15.65 -3.62 6.94
N THR A 76 16.55 -3.12 7.79
CA THR A 76 16.87 -3.69 9.09
C THR A 76 16.53 -2.67 10.17
N LEU A 77 15.51 -2.96 10.98
CA LEU A 77 15.04 -2.10 12.05
C LEU A 77 15.83 -2.37 13.32
N ALA A 78 16.67 -1.41 13.71
CA ALA A 78 17.40 -1.42 14.97
C ALA A 78 16.50 -1.08 16.17
N SER A 79 15.48 -0.25 15.97
CA SER A 79 14.52 0.14 17.00
C SER A 79 13.10 0.19 16.47
N VAL A 80 12.17 -0.32 17.27
CA VAL A 80 10.72 -0.28 17.05
C VAL A 80 10.09 -0.04 18.41
N GLN A 81 9.55 1.17 18.61
CA GLN A 81 9.07 1.62 19.93
C GLN A 81 7.65 2.16 19.81
N PRO A 82 6.70 1.72 20.66
CA PRO A 82 5.38 2.31 20.69
C PRO A 82 5.44 3.69 21.35
N MET A 83 4.75 4.67 20.77
CA MET A 83 4.57 6.02 21.28
C MET A 83 3.13 6.47 21.03
N GLY A 84 2.27 6.29 22.04
CA GLY A 84 0.83 6.51 21.91
C GLY A 84 0.24 5.57 20.86
N GLN A 85 -0.43 6.13 19.86
CA GLN A 85 -1.00 5.39 18.72
C GLN A 85 -0.01 5.17 17.56
N MET A 86 1.26 5.55 17.72
CA MET A 86 2.29 5.42 16.70
C MET A 86 3.33 4.38 17.12
N VAL A 87 4.02 3.81 16.14
CA VAL A 87 5.24 3.03 16.34
C VAL A 87 6.38 3.76 15.66
N VAL A 88 7.37 4.20 16.42
CA VAL A 88 8.57 4.85 15.93
C VAL A 88 9.57 3.79 15.49
N LEU A 89 10.10 3.94 14.28
CA LEU A 89 10.98 3.01 13.61
C LEU A 89 12.33 3.69 13.36
N ARG A 90 13.43 2.97 13.65
CA ARG A 90 14.78 3.39 13.26
C ARG A 90 15.59 2.20 12.79
N GLY A 91 16.47 2.41 11.83
CA GLY A 91 17.36 1.37 11.34
C GLY A 91 18.07 1.78 10.07
N ASP A 92 18.36 0.80 9.23
CA ASP A 92 19.08 0.98 7.98
C ASP A 92 18.30 0.37 6.82
N MET A 93 18.32 1.05 5.68
CA MET A 93 17.80 0.57 4.42
C MET A 93 18.94 0.44 3.42
N ARG A 94 19.00 -0.68 2.72
CA ARG A 94 19.90 -0.90 1.60
C ARG A 94 19.08 -1.02 0.32
N ILE A 95 19.45 -0.26 -0.70
CA ILE A 95 18.82 -0.24 -2.02
C ILE A 95 19.93 -0.47 -3.05
N GLY A 96 19.93 -1.65 -3.68
CA GLY A 96 21.08 -2.12 -4.46
C GLY A 96 22.34 -2.17 -3.57
N GLU A 97 23.37 -1.41 -3.96
CA GLU A 97 24.65 -1.32 -3.24
C GLU A 97 24.71 -0.14 -2.25
N THR A 98 23.70 0.73 -2.22
CA THR A 98 23.70 1.93 -1.37
C THR A 98 22.96 1.66 -0.08
N SER A 99 23.56 2.02 1.06
CA SER A 99 22.92 1.97 2.37
C SER A 99 22.64 3.38 2.89
N THR A 100 21.48 3.54 3.50
CA THR A 100 21.02 4.79 4.12
C THR A 100 20.39 4.47 5.47
N PRO A 101 20.74 5.22 6.54
CA PRO A 101 19.95 5.21 7.75
C PRO A 101 18.52 5.63 7.42
N VAL A 102 17.56 5.05 8.13
CA VAL A 102 16.14 5.37 8.01
C VAL A 102 15.50 5.67 9.35
N GLN A 103 14.58 6.61 9.35
CA GLN A 103 13.68 6.90 10.47
C GLN A 103 12.25 6.90 9.96
N GLY A 104 11.31 6.38 10.74
CA GLY A 104 9.93 6.33 10.29
C GLY A 104 8.93 6.18 11.42
N ASN A 105 7.67 6.26 11.05
CA ASN A 105 6.54 6.11 11.94
C ASN A 105 5.47 5.23 11.29
N LEU A 106 4.89 4.31 12.05
CA LEU A 106 3.70 3.55 11.65
C LEU A 106 2.53 3.96 12.53
N ASN A 107 1.43 4.39 11.92
CA ASN A 107 0.20 4.70 12.65
C ASN A 107 -0.58 3.41 12.92
N ALA A 108 -0.79 3.08 14.20
CA ALA A 108 -1.48 1.86 14.58
C ALA A 108 -2.98 1.90 14.26
N LYS A 109 -3.60 3.05 14.00
CA LYS A 109 -5.01 3.11 13.60
C LYS A 109 -5.19 2.88 12.10
N SER A 110 -4.33 3.46 11.26
CA SER A 110 -4.47 3.42 9.80
C SER A 110 -3.52 2.44 9.10
N ASP A 111 -2.56 1.86 9.82
CA ASP A 111 -1.42 1.12 9.25
C ASP A 111 -0.63 1.90 8.20
N GLN A 112 -0.69 3.23 8.28
CA GLN A 112 0.08 4.09 7.40
C GLN A 112 1.53 4.18 7.90
N LEU A 113 2.46 3.82 7.02
CA LEU A 113 3.89 3.95 7.24
C LEU A 113 4.40 5.23 6.59
N ASP A 114 5.26 5.95 7.29
CA ASP A 114 6.14 6.98 6.72
C ASP A 114 7.58 6.61 7.07
N LEU A 115 8.46 6.52 6.09
CA LEU A 115 9.85 6.10 6.27
C LEU A 115 10.78 7.01 5.46
N LEU A 116 11.64 7.72 6.17
CA LEU A 116 12.54 8.74 5.66
C LEU A 116 13.98 8.21 5.60
N PRO A 117 14.58 8.09 4.40
CA PRO A 117 16.01 7.94 4.21
C PRO A 117 16.77 9.20 4.62
N LEU A 118 17.91 9.04 5.27
CA LEU A 118 18.67 10.14 5.86
C LEU A 118 20.07 10.35 5.27
N ALA A 119 20.53 9.49 4.37
CA ALA A 119 21.81 9.68 3.71
C ALA A 119 21.73 10.72 2.59
N ASP A 120 22.89 11.34 2.31
CA ASP A 120 23.16 12.14 1.12
C ASP A 120 24.59 11.78 0.67
N PRO A 121 24.80 11.22 -0.53
CA PRO A 121 23.83 10.98 -1.61
C PRO A 121 22.95 9.72 -1.43
N LEU A 122 21.78 9.73 -2.07
CA LEU A 122 20.93 8.56 -2.28
C LEU A 122 21.11 7.98 -3.71
N THR A 123 20.51 6.82 -3.98
CA THR A 123 20.58 6.11 -5.27
C THR A 123 19.21 5.85 -5.88
N ALA A 124 19.18 5.24 -7.07
CA ALA A 124 17.96 4.79 -7.77
C ALA A 124 16.96 5.92 -8.08
N GLY A 125 17.45 7.16 -8.18
CA GLY A 125 16.61 8.34 -8.40
C GLY A 125 15.85 8.81 -7.16
N LEU A 126 16.23 8.30 -5.98
CA LEU A 126 15.85 8.90 -4.71
C LEU A 126 16.68 10.16 -4.48
N GLU A 127 16.03 11.17 -3.92
CA GLU A 127 16.64 12.46 -3.59
C GLU A 127 16.47 12.74 -2.09
N PRO A 128 17.47 13.37 -1.45
CA PRO A 128 17.33 13.83 -0.07
C PRO A 128 16.07 14.69 0.12
N GLY A 129 15.34 14.42 1.20
CA GLY A 129 14.10 15.13 1.54
C GLY A 129 12.80 14.50 1.03
N GLY A 130 12.86 13.42 0.24
CA GLY A 130 11.68 12.59 -0.03
C GLY A 130 11.47 11.52 1.04
N SER A 131 10.31 10.85 1.03
CA SER A 131 10.01 9.75 1.95
C SER A 131 9.22 8.62 1.28
N PHE A 132 9.23 7.45 1.91
CA PHE A 132 8.38 6.32 1.52
C PHE A 132 7.09 6.34 2.34
N LEU A 133 5.95 6.41 1.65
CA LEU A 133 4.63 6.30 2.25
C LEU A 133 4.04 4.92 1.95
N GLY A 134 3.75 4.16 3.01
CA GLY A 134 3.18 2.82 2.93
C GLY A 134 1.73 2.75 3.40
N LEU A 135 0.97 1.86 2.77
CA LEU A 135 -0.34 1.42 3.22
C LEU A 135 -0.21 -0.04 3.67
N GLN A 136 -0.89 -0.42 4.76
CA GLN A 136 -0.77 -1.76 5.36
C GLN A 136 0.68 -2.06 5.78
N GLY A 137 1.30 -1.12 6.49
CA GLY A 137 2.71 -1.14 6.81
C GLY A 137 3.57 -0.85 5.58
N ALA A 138 4.62 -1.64 5.37
CA ALA A 138 5.56 -1.46 4.25
C ALA A 138 5.27 -2.35 3.03
N THR A 139 4.16 -3.12 3.06
CA THR A 139 3.83 -4.09 2.01
C THR A 139 3.59 -3.44 0.65
N LEU A 140 2.94 -2.28 0.67
CA LEU A 140 2.74 -1.43 -0.50
C LEU A 140 3.14 0.00 -0.13
N ALA A 141 4.35 0.40 -0.52
CA ALA A 141 4.86 1.73 -0.30
C ALA A 141 5.22 2.45 -1.61
N GLY A 142 5.04 3.76 -1.62
CA GLY A 142 5.40 4.65 -2.71
C GLY A 142 6.46 5.64 -2.25
N TRP A 143 7.42 5.93 -3.12
CA TRP A 143 8.33 7.05 -2.93
C TRP A 143 7.64 8.36 -3.30
N VAL A 144 7.61 9.29 -2.35
CA VAL A 144 7.20 10.68 -2.54
C VAL A 144 8.45 11.51 -2.68
N ALA A 145 8.69 11.98 -3.90
CA ALA A 145 9.85 12.80 -4.19
C ALA A 145 9.70 14.23 -3.64
N PRO A 146 10.82 14.89 -3.29
CA PRO A 146 10.78 16.27 -2.80
C PRO A 146 10.40 17.28 -3.89
N ARG A 147 10.52 16.89 -5.17
CA ARG A 147 10.24 17.75 -6.33
C ARG A 147 9.07 17.20 -7.12
N MET A 148 8.16 18.08 -7.54
CA MET A 148 6.96 17.73 -8.32
C MET A 148 7.29 17.22 -9.74
N THR A 149 8.49 17.48 -10.25
CA THR A 149 8.97 16.99 -11.54
C THR A 149 9.36 15.52 -11.53
N TYR A 150 9.48 14.90 -10.35
CA TYR A 150 9.85 13.50 -10.22
C TYR A 150 8.61 12.66 -9.89
N PRO A 151 8.21 11.70 -10.75
CA PRO A 151 6.96 10.96 -10.61
C PRO A 151 6.93 10.01 -9.41
N GLY A 152 8.06 9.76 -8.75
CA GLY A 152 8.15 8.88 -7.59
C GLY A 152 8.65 7.48 -7.96
N GLY A 153 8.25 6.49 -7.17
CA GLY A 153 8.59 5.09 -7.39
C GLY A 153 7.77 4.17 -6.50
N ARG A 154 7.84 2.86 -6.76
CA ARG A 154 7.19 1.84 -5.93
C ARG A 154 8.21 1.08 -5.11
N LEU A 155 7.92 0.92 -3.83
CA LEU A 155 8.61 0.09 -2.87
C LEU A 155 7.67 -1.03 -2.41
N ASN A 156 8.07 -2.27 -2.63
CA ASN A 156 7.37 -3.43 -2.08
C ASN A 156 8.29 -4.12 -1.09
N LEU A 157 7.83 -4.33 0.14
CA LEU A 157 8.59 -5.05 1.16
C LEU A 157 7.73 -6.17 1.75
N ALA A 158 8.38 -7.26 2.14
CA ALA A 158 7.79 -8.34 2.90
C ALA A 158 8.61 -8.54 4.18
N ALA A 159 7.93 -8.92 5.26
CA ALA A 159 8.55 -9.20 6.56
C ALA A 159 9.49 -10.44 6.53
N GLU A 160 9.42 -11.23 5.47
CA GLU A 160 10.25 -12.41 5.26
C GLU A 160 11.25 -12.13 4.13
N CYS A 161 12.53 -12.06 4.51
CA CYS A 161 13.61 -12.15 3.56
C CYS A 161 13.73 -13.60 3.12
N GLY A 162 13.03 -13.97 2.04
CA GLY A 162 13.18 -15.28 1.44
C GLY A 162 14.67 -15.56 1.24
N SER A 163 15.18 -16.61 1.89
CA SER A 163 16.50 -17.14 1.61
C SER A 163 16.48 -17.58 0.15
N SER A 164 17.06 -16.77 -0.74
CA SER A 164 17.37 -17.19 -2.11
C SER A 164 18.53 -18.20 -2.06
N GLU A 165 18.35 -19.30 -1.33
CA GLU A 165 19.11 -20.50 -1.58
C GLU A 165 18.41 -21.15 -2.77
N ALA A 166 18.90 -20.84 -3.97
CA ALA A 166 18.55 -21.64 -5.13
C ALA A 166 18.91 -23.08 -4.77
N LEU A 167 17.90 -23.94 -4.56
CA LEU A 167 18.13 -25.37 -4.34
C LEU A 167 19.11 -25.84 -5.42
N PRO A 168 20.23 -26.49 -5.07
CA PRO A 168 21.18 -26.93 -6.07
C PRO A 168 20.44 -27.85 -7.04
N ILE A 169 20.29 -27.41 -8.28
CA ILE A 169 19.77 -28.23 -9.36
C ILE A 169 20.79 -29.36 -9.53
N ARG A 170 20.54 -30.50 -8.90
CA ARG A 170 21.25 -31.73 -9.22
C ARG A 170 20.78 -32.14 -10.61
N GLY A 171 21.62 -31.90 -11.61
CA GLY A 171 21.43 -32.49 -12.93
C GLY A 171 21.32 -34.00 -12.77
N LEU A 172 20.23 -34.57 -13.27
CA LEU A 172 20.13 -36.03 -13.45
C LEU A 172 20.97 -36.36 -14.68
N TRP A 173 22.18 -36.88 -14.45
CA TRP A 173 23.00 -37.57 -15.43
C TRP A 173 23.16 -39.03 -14.99
#